data_AF-A0A246G739-F1
#
_entry.id   AF-A0A246G739-F1
#
_cell.length_a   1.000
_cell.length_b   1.000
_cell.length_c   1.000
_cell.angle_alpha   90.00
_cell.angle_beta   90.00
_cell.angle_gamma   90.00
#
_symmetry.space_group_name_H-M   'P 1'
#
loop_
_entity.id
_entity.type
_entity.pdbx_description
1 polymer ?
#
loop_
_entity_poly.entity_id
_entity_poly.type
_entity_poly.pdbx_seq_one_letter_code
_entity_poly.pdbx_strand_id
1 'polypeptide(L)'
;MNEKKFEWLPTESSPALYPMTIYKGYLIFKDSTSIYIPCSAISHTGWGNSGSMHVVGEDFKPVPVKLEVTWASFLENKFYTGSWDLPYDKMLKLFEEGFINDRTEKKETYRQIVVGLAPGGAVSVWMNGTMSRIEIAHFTAQPTTVSMKDMVPENPEMTEELFFKLYPEHDANDKKAIDNFNKNGIPFGIWSTAYREKYHWK
;
A
#
# COMPACT_ATOMS: atom_id res chain seq x y z
N MET A 1 18.39 -16.41 19.98
CA MET A 1 18.95 -15.14 19.47
C MET A 1 17.83 -14.13 19.44
N ASN A 2 18.05 -12.90 19.91
CA ASN A 2 17.05 -11.84 19.79
C ASN A 2 16.87 -11.48 18.31
N GLU A 3 15.61 -11.33 17.88
CA GLU A 3 15.29 -10.86 16.55
C GLU A 3 15.76 -9.41 16.38
N LYS A 4 16.41 -9.10 15.25
CA LYS A 4 16.87 -7.73 14.95
C LYS A 4 15.66 -6.84 14.70
N LYS A 5 15.68 -5.63 15.29
CA LYS A 5 14.64 -4.61 15.15
C LYS A 5 15.21 -3.35 14.49
N PHE A 6 14.40 -2.66 13.71
CA PHE A 6 14.75 -1.44 12.99
C PHE A 6 13.68 -0.37 13.19
N GLU A 7 14.06 0.90 13.08
CA GLU A 7 13.14 2.03 13.16
C GLU A 7 12.42 2.20 11.80
N TRP A 8 11.15 1.79 11.73
CA TRP A 8 10.33 1.97 10.52
C TRP A 8 8.83 2.05 10.81
N LEU A 9 8.06 2.56 9.84
CA LEU A 9 6.60 2.67 9.88
C LEU A 9 5.93 1.96 8.68
N PRO A 10 4.81 1.26 8.88
CA PRO A 10 3.96 0.81 7.79
C PRO A 10 3.19 1.99 7.20
N THR A 11 3.00 1.97 5.90
CA THR A 11 2.15 2.95 5.21
C THR A 11 1.59 2.34 3.94
N GLU A 12 0.50 2.89 3.46
CA GLU A 12 -0.19 2.52 2.25
C GLU A 12 0.19 3.42 1.08
N SER A 13 -0.03 2.92 -0.13
CA SER A 13 0.05 3.69 -1.35
C SER A 13 -1.08 3.30 -2.30
N SER A 14 -1.53 4.27 -3.08
CA SER A 14 -2.56 4.06 -4.11
C SER A 14 -2.25 4.94 -5.32
N PRO A 15 -2.65 4.53 -6.53
CA PRO A 15 -2.53 5.40 -7.69
C PRO A 15 -3.33 6.70 -7.50
N ALA A 16 -2.75 7.85 -7.82
CA ALA A 16 -3.36 9.16 -7.55
C ALA A 16 -4.73 9.37 -8.22
N LEU A 17 -5.01 8.67 -9.33
CA LEU A 17 -6.27 8.76 -10.08
C LEU A 17 -7.16 7.53 -9.88
N TYR A 18 -6.77 6.59 -9.02
CA TYR A 18 -7.51 5.37 -8.74
C TYR A 18 -7.55 5.16 -7.23
N PRO A 19 -8.47 5.88 -6.55
CA PRO A 19 -8.59 5.89 -5.10
C PRO A 19 -8.92 4.51 -4.52
N MET A 20 -8.40 4.26 -3.32
CA MET A 20 -8.56 2.98 -2.60
C MET A 20 -8.77 3.22 -1.11
N THR A 21 -9.39 2.26 -0.42
CA THR A 21 -9.47 2.24 1.05
C THR A 21 -9.18 0.86 1.59
N ILE A 22 -8.27 0.77 2.54
CA ILE A 22 -8.00 -0.49 3.24
C ILE A 22 -9.15 -0.76 4.21
N TYR A 23 -9.78 -1.93 4.08
CA TYR A 23 -10.67 -2.48 5.09
C TYR A 23 -9.85 -3.09 6.24
N LYS A 24 -8.90 -3.96 5.89
CA LYS A 24 -7.96 -4.61 6.84
C LYS A 24 -6.61 -4.76 6.17
N GLY A 25 -5.54 -4.40 6.85
CA GLY A 25 -4.18 -4.53 6.32
C GLY A 25 -3.18 -4.74 7.45
N TYR A 26 -2.35 -5.77 7.35
CA TYR A 26 -1.39 -6.16 8.38
C TYR A 26 -0.08 -6.63 7.78
N LEU A 27 1.01 -6.24 8.42
CA LEU A 27 2.33 -6.87 8.27
C LEU A 27 2.56 -7.78 9.47
N ILE A 28 2.83 -9.06 9.21
CA ILE A 28 2.92 -10.11 10.23
C ILE A 28 4.39 -10.48 10.45
N PHE A 29 4.77 -10.68 11.71
CA PHE A 29 6.12 -11.01 12.15
C PHE A 29 6.31 -12.52 12.39
N LYS A 30 7.56 -12.95 12.62
CA LYS A 30 7.89 -14.37 12.83
C LYS A 30 7.21 -14.99 14.06
N ASP A 31 6.96 -14.18 15.08
CA ASP A 31 6.27 -14.58 16.31
C ASP A 31 4.74 -14.56 16.16
N SER A 32 4.21 -14.36 14.95
CA SER A 32 2.78 -14.22 14.62
C SER A 32 2.10 -12.97 15.18
N THR A 33 2.83 -12.06 15.84
CA THR A 33 2.32 -10.71 16.10
C THR A 33 2.28 -9.91 14.80
N SER A 34 1.56 -8.78 14.79
CA SER A 34 1.40 -7.98 13.58
C SER A 34 1.32 -6.50 13.88
N ILE A 35 1.56 -5.69 12.85
CA ILE A 35 1.28 -4.26 12.83
C ILE A 35 0.30 -3.95 11.72
N TYR A 36 -0.72 -3.14 12.02
CA TYR A 36 -1.69 -2.73 11.01
C TYR A 36 -1.08 -1.69 10.06
N ILE A 37 -1.56 -1.70 8.81
CA ILE A 37 -1.22 -0.71 7.80
C ILE A 37 -2.27 0.41 7.92
N PRO A 38 -1.87 1.64 8.26
CA PRO A 38 -2.81 2.75 8.33
C PRO A 38 -3.38 3.03 6.93
N CYS A 39 -4.58 3.61 6.88
CA CYS A 39 -5.16 4.12 5.65
C CYS A 39 -6.07 5.28 6.02
N SER A 40 -5.97 6.39 5.27
CA SER A 40 -6.97 7.43 5.32
C SER A 40 -8.31 6.88 4.86
N ALA A 41 -9.41 7.56 5.20
CA ALA A 41 -10.75 7.12 4.80
C ALA A 41 -10.83 6.84 3.29
N ILE A 42 -10.11 7.60 2.46
CA ILE A 42 -9.84 7.33 1.04
C ILE A 42 -8.40 7.75 0.71
N SER A 43 -7.64 6.89 0.02
CA SER A 43 -6.24 7.09 -0.33
C SER A 43 -6.07 7.37 -1.83
N HIS A 44 -5.25 8.37 -2.16
CA HIS A 44 -4.86 8.75 -3.53
C HIS A 44 -3.40 9.29 -3.59
N THR A 45 -2.47 8.60 -2.93
CA THR A 45 -1.14 9.15 -2.57
C THR A 45 -0.16 9.26 -3.74
N GLY A 46 -0.44 8.57 -4.84
CA GLY A 46 0.50 8.36 -5.94
C GLY A 46 1.30 7.07 -5.75
N TRP A 47 1.50 6.35 -6.85
CA TRP A 47 2.05 5.00 -6.82
C TRP A 47 3.46 4.95 -6.24
N GLY A 48 3.64 4.20 -5.15
CA GLY A 48 4.88 4.05 -4.39
C GLY A 48 5.20 5.21 -3.45
N ASN A 49 4.37 6.25 -3.38
CA ASN A 49 4.51 7.32 -2.40
C ASN A 49 3.86 6.92 -1.08
N SER A 50 4.48 7.36 0.01
CA SER A 50 4.00 7.12 1.36
C SER A 50 2.68 7.85 1.61
N GLY A 51 1.72 7.13 2.19
CA GLY A 51 0.41 7.64 2.57
C GLY A 51 0.31 7.99 4.04
N SER A 52 -0.74 7.50 4.67
CA SER A 52 -1.01 7.68 6.08
C SER A 52 0.10 7.03 6.91
N MET A 53 0.41 7.67 8.03
CA MET A 53 1.39 7.16 8.98
C MET A 53 0.82 7.37 10.37
N HIS A 54 0.70 6.28 11.13
CA HIS A 54 0.39 6.33 12.54
C HIS A 54 1.65 5.95 13.30
N VAL A 55 2.18 6.90 14.08
CA VAL A 55 3.29 6.64 15.01
C VAL A 55 2.68 6.06 16.28
N VAL A 56 2.38 4.76 16.24
CA VAL A 56 1.80 4.02 17.37
C VAL A 56 2.62 2.74 17.57
N GLY A 57 2.95 2.43 18.83
CA GLY A 57 3.77 1.29 19.21
C GLY A 57 5.26 1.61 19.35
N GLU A 58 6.11 0.57 19.43
CA GLU A 58 7.56 0.72 19.55
C GLU A 58 8.17 1.32 18.27
N ASP A 59 9.10 2.26 18.38
CA ASP A 59 9.83 2.80 17.22
C ASP A 59 10.56 1.69 16.46
N PHE A 60 11.24 0.81 17.20
CA PHE A 60 12.02 -0.30 16.67
C PHE A 60 11.18 -1.57 16.59
N LYS A 61 11.03 -2.12 15.38
CA LYS A 61 10.16 -3.28 15.09
C LYS A 61 10.91 -4.33 14.29
N PRO A 62 10.57 -5.63 14.43
CA PRO A 62 11.16 -6.69 13.63
C PRO A 62 10.79 -6.54 12.14
N VAL A 63 11.49 -7.27 11.27
CA VAL A 63 11.19 -7.32 9.84
C VAL A 63 9.99 -8.25 9.62
N PRO A 64 8.92 -7.82 8.92
CA PRO A 64 7.77 -8.67 8.67
C PRO A 64 8.13 -9.81 7.72
N VAL A 65 7.42 -10.92 7.85
CA VAL A 65 7.55 -12.11 7.00
C VAL A 65 6.36 -12.28 6.06
N LYS A 66 5.24 -11.61 6.33
CA LYS A 66 4.01 -11.79 5.56
C LYS A 66 3.18 -10.51 5.50
N LEU A 67 2.50 -10.31 4.38
CA LEU A 67 1.53 -9.26 4.14
C LEU A 67 0.13 -9.88 4.02
N GLU A 68 -0.84 -9.34 4.74
CA GLU A 68 -2.26 -9.62 4.56
C GLU A 68 -3.01 -8.33 4.37
N VAL A 69 -3.82 -8.22 3.31
CA VAL A 69 -4.53 -6.99 3.03
C VAL A 69 -5.84 -7.25 2.28
N THR A 70 -6.86 -6.49 2.64
CA THR A 70 -8.16 -6.40 2.00
C THR A 70 -8.54 -4.95 1.82
N TRP A 71 -8.93 -4.54 0.62
CA TRP A 71 -9.23 -3.15 0.29
C TRP A 71 -10.36 -3.01 -0.71
N ALA A 72 -10.98 -1.83 -0.71
CA ALA A 72 -11.95 -1.37 -1.68
C ALA A 72 -11.26 -0.59 -2.80
N SER A 73 -11.62 -0.88 -4.05
CA SER A 73 -11.29 -0.08 -5.22
C SER A 73 -12.54 0.63 -5.71
N PHE A 74 -12.58 1.95 -5.53
CA PHE A 74 -13.81 2.72 -5.75
C PHE A 74 -14.20 2.81 -7.22
N LEU A 75 -13.24 3.03 -8.13
CA LEU A 75 -13.57 3.12 -9.55
C LEU A 75 -13.89 1.75 -10.18
N GLU A 76 -13.60 0.65 -9.48
CA GLU A 76 -14.01 -0.70 -9.89
C GLU A 76 -15.29 -1.17 -9.22
N ASN A 77 -15.74 -0.51 -8.15
CA ASN A 77 -16.75 -1.01 -7.22
C ASN A 77 -16.46 -2.45 -6.76
N LYS A 78 -15.20 -2.73 -6.39
CA LYS A 78 -14.75 -4.08 -6.02
C LYS A 78 -13.91 -4.09 -4.77
N PHE A 79 -13.99 -5.20 -4.05
CA PHE A 79 -13.03 -5.53 -3.01
C PHE A 79 -12.00 -6.53 -3.52
N TYR A 80 -10.78 -6.41 -3.02
CA TYR A 80 -9.68 -7.34 -3.28
C TYR A 80 -9.08 -7.80 -1.96
N THR A 81 -8.56 -9.02 -1.91
CA THR A 81 -7.87 -9.58 -0.75
C THR A 81 -6.68 -10.44 -1.15
N GLY A 82 -5.71 -10.55 -0.26
CA GLY A 82 -4.63 -11.50 -0.39
C GLY A 82 -3.72 -11.61 0.82
N SER A 83 -2.86 -12.62 0.76
CA SER A 83 -1.97 -13.06 1.83
C SER A 83 -0.71 -13.64 1.19
N TRP A 84 0.45 -13.03 1.43
CA TRP A 84 1.70 -13.42 0.76
C TRP A 84 2.92 -13.33 1.67
N ASP A 85 3.85 -14.27 1.50
CA ASP A 85 5.16 -14.19 2.12
C ASP A 85 5.97 -13.04 1.54
N LEU A 86 6.61 -12.28 2.42
CA LEU A 86 7.51 -11.20 2.06
C LEU A 86 8.96 -11.72 2.00
N PRO A 87 9.82 -11.11 1.17
CA PRO A 87 11.21 -11.55 1.01
C PRO A 87 12.06 -11.11 2.21
N TYR A 88 11.89 -11.80 3.34
CA TYR A 88 12.47 -11.46 4.64
C TYR A 88 13.98 -11.18 4.57
N ASP A 89 14.77 -12.09 3.99
CA ASP A 89 16.23 -11.96 3.94
C ASP A 89 16.66 -10.73 3.12
N LYS A 90 15.94 -10.43 2.03
CA LYS A 90 16.18 -9.23 1.21
C LYS A 90 15.90 -7.96 2.01
N MET A 91 14.77 -7.91 2.72
CA MET A 91 14.41 -6.76 3.56
C MET A 91 15.39 -6.57 4.72
N LEU A 92 15.73 -7.65 5.41
CA LEU A 92 16.70 -7.64 6.51
C LEU A 92 18.04 -7.07 6.04
N LYS A 93 18.55 -7.56 4.90
CA LYS A 93 19.77 -7.05 4.29
C LYS A 93 19.67 -5.57 3.96
N LEU A 94 18.56 -5.11 3.37
CA LEU A 94 18.34 -3.70 3.04
C LEU A 94 18.33 -2.80 4.28
N PHE A 95 17.71 -3.24 5.38
CA PHE A 95 17.73 -2.49 6.63
C PHE A 95 19.14 -2.39 7.25
N GLU A 96 19.91 -3.48 7.21
CA GLU A 96 21.27 -3.54 7.76
C GLU A 96 22.29 -2.74 6.93
N GLU A 97 22.23 -2.89 5.61
CA GLU A 97 23.14 -2.23 4.69
C GLU A 97 22.81 -0.75 4.54
N GLY A 98 21.52 -0.39 4.53
CA GLY A 98 21.07 0.97 4.27
C GLY A 98 21.43 1.46 2.87
N PHE A 99 21.55 2.77 2.71
CA PHE A 99 21.97 3.42 1.47
C PHE A 99 22.73 4.72 1.77
N ILE A 100 23.46 5.25 0.79
CA ILE A 100 24.03 6.59 0.87
C ILE A 100 23.00 7.57 0.31
N ASN A 101 22.66 8.60 1.07
CA ASN A 101 21.78 9.66 0.60
C ASN A 101 22.53 10.58 -0.35
N ASP A 102 22.12 10.62 -1.61
CA ASP A 102 22.79 11.39 -2.67
C ASP A 102 22.92 12.90 -2.38
N ARG A 103 22.06 13.45 -1.52
CA ARG A 103 22.07 14.88 -1.16
C ARG A 103 22.95 15.18 0.04
N THR A 104 22.97 14.29 1.03
CA THR A 104 23.69 14.52 2.30
C THR A 104 25.02 13.79 2.38
N GLU A 105 25.27 12.86 1.44
CA GLU A 105 26.40 11.92 1.41
C GLU A 105 26.52 11.05 2.68
N LYS A 106 25.47 11.01 3.50
CA LYS A 106 25.43 10.23 4.74
C LYS A 106 24.81 8.88 4.50
N LYS A 107 25.30 7.89 5.25
CA LYS A 107 24.66 6.59 5.35
C LYS A 107 23.34 6.74 6.11
N GLU A 108 22.26 6.35 5.46
CA GLU A 108 20.90 6.28 6.01
C GLU A 108 20.35 4.86 5.82
N THR A 109 19.18 4.57 6.40
CA THR A 109 18.47 3.31 6.16
C THR A 109 17.01 3.59 5.83
N TYR A 110 16.32 2.55 5.36
CA TYR A 110 14.90 2.62 5.03
C TYR A 110 14.09 2.81 6.32
N ARG A 111 13.09 3.69 6.27
CA ARG A 111 12.25 4.07 7.43
C ARG A 111 10.78 3.71 7.22
N GLN A 112 10.41 3.17 6.06
CA GLN A 112 9.03 2.85 5.74
C GLN A 112 8.93 1.56 4.93
N ILE A 113 7.89 0.76 5.22
CA ILE A 113 7.42 -0.30 4.34
C ILE A 113 6.10 0.18 3.74
N VAL A 114 6.09 0.41 2.43
CA VAL A 114 4.96 0.98 1.69
C VAL A 114 4.24 -0.13 0.95
N VAL A 115 2.93 -0.28 1.19
CA VAL A 115 2.06 -1.26 0.51
C VAL A 115 1.17 -0.55 -0.49
N GLY A 116 1.51 -0.69 -1.77
CA GLY A 116 0.75 -0.17 -2.90
C GLY A 116 -0.38 -1.08 -3.30
N LEU A 117 -1.59 -0.53 -3.37
CA LEU A 117 -2.81 -1.21 -3.78
C LEU A 117 -3.39 -0.50 -5.00
N ALA A 118 -3.62 -1.23 -6.07
CA ALA A 118 -4.06 -0.66 -7.35
C ALA A 118 -5.19 -1.47 -7.99
N PRO A 119 -5.86 -0.90 -9.01
CA PRO A 119 -6.90 -1.60 -9.74
C PRO A 119 -6.44 -2.94 -10.34
N GLY A 120 -7.39 -3.86 -10.50
CA GLY A 120 -7.13 -5.21 -11.00
C GLY A 120 -6.37 -6.10 -10.01
N GLY A 121 -6.38 -5.73 -8.72
CA GLY A 121 -5.73 -6.49 -7.65
C GLY A 121 -4.21 -6.38 -7.61
N ALA A 122 -3.60 -5.40 -8.29
CA ALA A 122 -2.14 -5.25 -8.28
C ALA A 122 -1.65 -4.77 -6.91
N VAL A 123 -0.65 -5.47 -6.37
CA VAL A 123 -0.02 -5.14 -5.09
C VAL A 123 1.48 -4.98 -5.29
N SER A 124 2.07 -3.92 -4.75
CA SER A 124 3.52 -3.74 -4.72
C SER A 124 3.97 -3.34 -3.33
N VAL A 125 5.14 -3.81 -2.93
CA VAL A 125 5.71 -3.48 -1.63
C VAL A 125 7.06 -2.82 -1.85
N TRP A 126 7.25 -1.65 -1.24
CA TRP A 126 8.52 -0.93 -1.27
C TRP A 126 9.10 -0.75 0.11
N MET A 127 10.42 -0.67 0.18
CA MET A 127 11.12 -0.04 1.30
C MET A 127 11.51 1.37 0.89
N ASN A 128 11.04 2.37 1.65
CA ASN A 128 11.32 3.78 1.40
C ASN A 128 12.22 4.35 2.50
N GLY A 129 13.21 5.13 2.09
CA GLY A 129 14.01 6.02 2.92
C GLY A 129 14.05 7.42 2.30
N THR A 130 14.83 8.34 2.86
CA THR A 130 14.98 9.69 2.32
C THR A 130 15.50 9.63 0.88
N MET A 131 14.64 9.99 -0.08
CA MET A 131 14.96 9.99 -1.52
C MET A 131 15.40 8.63 -2.11
N SER A 132 15.31 7.54 -1.34
CA SER A 132 15.63 6.18 -1.77
C SER A 132 14.40 5.30 -1.66
N ARG A 133 14.12 4.52 -2.70
CA ARG A 133 12.97 3.63 -2.78
C ARG A 133 13.35 2.39 -3.57
N ILE A 134 13.02 1.24 -3.01
CA ILE A 134 13.25 -0.05 -3.66
C ILE A 134 11.99 -0.90 -3.61
N GLU A 135 11.54 -1.38 -4.76
CA GLU A 135 10.48 -2.38 -4.83
C GLU A 135 11.05 -3.74 -4.40
N ILE A 136 10.45 -4.31 -3.35
CA ILE A 136 10.91 -5.56 -2.78
C ILE A 136 10.10 -6.75 -3.25
N ALA A 137 8.80 -6.57 -3.48
CA ALA A 137 7.86 -7.62 -3.84
C ALA A 137 6.68 -7.06 -4.65
N HIS A 138 6.05 -7.94 -5.43
CA HIS A 138 4.88 -7.65 -6.25
C HIS A 138 3.95 -8.86 -6.27
N PHE A 139 2.65 -8.62 -6.12
CA PHE A 139 1.64 -9.67 -6.04
C PHE A 139 0.36 -9.30 -6.80
N THR A 140 -0.55 -10.27 -6.92
CA THR A 140 -1.89 -10.09 -7.47
C THR A 140 -2.91 -10.66 -6.51
N ALA A 141 -3.77 -9.79 -5.99
CA ALA A 141 -4.91 -10.11 -5.16
C ALA A 141 -6.05 -10.74 -5.95
N GLN A 142 -6.92 -11.42 -5.23
CA GLN A 142 -8.14 -11.98 -5.78
C GLN A 142 -9.33 -11.09 -5.38
N PRO A 143 -10.36 -10.96 -6.24
CA PRO A 143 -11.60 -10.33 -5.85
C PRO A 143 -12.21 -11.00 -4.62
N THR A 144 -12.90 -10.23 -3.80
CA THR A 144 -13.61 -10.73 -2.62
C THR A 144 -14.89 -9.93 -2.35
N THR A 145 -15.62 -10.31 -1.32
CA THR A 145 -16.75 -9.56 -0.77
C THR A 145 -16.47 -9.20 0.68
N VAL A 146 -16.84 -8.00 1.08
CA VAL A 146 -16.77 -7.55 2.49
C VAL A 146 -18.19 -7.18 2.92
N SER A 147 -18.60 -7.63 4.11
CA SER A 147 -19.88 -7.24 4.69
C SER A 147 -19.88 -5.74 4.98
N MET A 148 -20.91 -5.01 4.55
CA MET A 148 -21.02 -3.58 4.85
C MET A 148 -21.13 -3.29 6.34
N LYS A 149 -21.70 -4.22 7.12
CA LYS A 149 -21.71 -4.13 8.59
C LYS A 149 -20.32 -4.16 9.19
N ASP A 150 -19.36 -4.81 8.53
CA ASP A 150 -17.98 -4.83 8.99
C ASP A 150 -17.19 -3.65 8.43
N MET A 151 -17.47 -3.22 7.19
CA MET A 151 -16.79 -2.12 6.54
C MET A 151 -17.16 -0.76 7.16
N VAL A 152 -18.44 -0.57 7.47
CA VAL A 152 -18.99 0.67 8.03
C VAL A 152 -19.84 0.33 9.26
N PRO A 153 -19.22 -0.14 10.36
CA PRO A 153 -19.96 -0.64 11.53
C PRO A 153 -20.83 0.42 12.20
N GLU A 154 -20.48 1.70 12.03
CA GLU A 154 -21.24 2.84 12.53
C GLU A 154 -22.54 3.12 11.75
N ASN A 155 -22.68 2.54 10.55
CA ASN A 155 -23.89 2.68 9.72
C ASN A 155 -24.37 1.32 9.19
N PRO A 156 -25.16 0.56 9.99
CA PRO A 156 -25.64 -0.76 9.61
C PRO A 156 -26.55 -0.80 8.37
N GLU A 157 -27.13 0.33 7.98
CA GLU A 157 -27.99 0.48 6.79
C GLU A 157 -27.17 0.78 5.52
N MET A 158 -25.85 0.89 5.62
CA MET A 158 -24.97 1.10 4.47
C MET A 158 -25.09 -0.05 3.48
N THR A 159 -25.44 0.27 2.24
CA THR A 159 -25.39 -0.68 1.12
C THR A 159 -24.06 -0.56 0.39
N GLU A 160 -23.64 -1.63 -0.28
CA GLU A 160 -22.40 -1.62 -1.07
C GLU A 160 -22.44 -0.59 -2.21
N GLU A 161 -23.60 -0.46 -2.87
CA GLU A 161 -23.81 0.55 -3.89
C GLU A 161 -23.64 1.97 -3.35
N LEU A 162 -24.21 2.26 -2.17
CA LEU A 162 -24.04 3.56 -1.54
C LEU A 162 -22.59 3.77 -1.10
N PHE A 163 -21.95 2.77 -0.50
CA PHE A 163 -20.56 2.84 -0.06
C PHE A 163 -19.63 3.24 -1.21
N PHE A 164 -19.76 2.62 -2.38
CA PHE A 164 -18.93 2.99 -3.52
C PHE A 164 -19.31 4.34 -4.15
N LYS A 165 -20.57 4.77 -4.03
CA LYS A 165 -21.01 6.13 -4.40
C LYS A 165 -20.56 7.21 -3.40
N LEU A 166 -20.15 6.84 -2.18
CA LEU A 166 -19.50 7.73 -1.21
C LEU A 166 -18.06 8.07 -1.59
N TYR A 167 -17.64 7.87 -2.84
CA TYR A 167 -16.51 8.59 -3.42
C TYR A 167 -17.03 9.78 -4.25
N PRO A 168 -17.40 10.92 -3.63
CA PRO A 168 -17.94 12.05 -4.34
C PRO A 168 -16.79 12.93 -4.82
N GLU A 169 -17.09 13.87 -5.72
CA GLU A 169 -16.18 14.97 -6.05
C GLU A 169 -16.07 15.95 -4.86
N HIS A 170 -15.47 15.53 -3.75
CA HIS A 170 -15.28 16.39 -2.58
C HIS A 170 -14.16 17.40 -2.82
N ASP A 171 -13.13 17.01 -3.57
CA ASP A 171 -12.03 17.88 -3.91
C ASP A 171 -11.57 17.78 -5.38
N ALA A 172 -10.56 18.58 -5.72
CA ALA A 172 -10.01 18.64 -7.07
C ALA A 172 -9.28 17.35 -7.51
N ASN A 173 -8.80 16.52 -6.58
CA ASN A 173 -8.21 15.23 -6.91
C ASN A 173 -9.30 14.21 -7.24
N ASP A 174 -10.39 14.20 -6.49
CA ASP A 174 -11.53 13.32 -6.76
C ASP A 174 -12.14 13.61 -8.13
N LYS A 175 -12.32 14.91 -8.43
CA LYS A 175 -12.76 15.34 -9.76
C LYS A 175 -11.82 14.88 -10.87
N LYS A 176 -10.50 15.02 -10.67
CA LYS A 176 -9.49 14.55 -11.66
C LYS A 176 -9.54 13.04 -11.86
N ALA A 177 -9.72 12.27 -10.79
CA ALA A 177 -9.85 10.82 -10.87
C ALA A 177 -11.09 10.42 -11.67
N ILE A 178 -12.23 11.03 -11.38
CA ILE A 178 -13.51 10.78 -12.08
C ILE A 178 -13.43 11.21 -13.55
N ASP A 179 -12.93 12.42 -13.85
CA ASP A 179 -12.75 12.90 -15.22
C ASP A 179 -11.83 11.98 -16.04
N ASN A 180 -10.72 11.54 -15.44
CA ASN A 180 -9.80 10.61 -16.08
C ASN A 180 -10.45 9.25 -16.32
N PHE A 181 -11.17 8.72 -15.34
CA PHE A 181 -11.87 7.44 -15.48
C PHE A 181 -12.93 7.49 -16.59
N ASN A 182 -13.74 8.56 -16.62
CA ASN A 182 -14.76 8.75 -17.66
C ASN A 182 -14.15 8.86 -19.06
N LYS A 183 -12.94 9.44 -19.18
CA LYS A 183 -12.26 9.63 -20.47
C LYS A 183 -11.46 8.42 -20.93
N ASN A 184 -10.71 7.79 -20.02
CA ASN A 184 -9.66 6.81 -20.33
C ASN A 184 -9.92 5.42 -19.75
N GLY A 185 -10.91 5.28 -18.84
CA GLY A 185 -11.15 4.06 -18.09
C GLY A 185 -10.01 3.72 -17.14
N ILE A 186 -9.93 2.44 -16.75
CA ILE A 186 -8.85 1.91 -15.93
C ILE A 186 -7.79 1.28 -16.84
N PRO A 187 -6.52 1.73 -16.79
CA PRO A 187 -5.42 1.17 -17.55
C PRO A 187 -4.91 -0.10 -16.85
N PHE A 188 -5.72 -1.16 -16.90
CA PHE A 188 -5.32 -2.45 -16.33
C PHE A 188 -3.96 -2.89 -16.86
N GLY A 189 -3.13 -3.46 -15.99
CA GLY A 189 -1.80 -3.92 -16.34
C GLY A 189 -0.69 -2.91 -16.07
N ILE A 190 -0.93 -1.59 -15.98
CA ILE A 190 0.21 -0.66 -15.85
C ILE A 190 0.99 -0.84 -14.54
N TRP A 191 0.28 -1.07 -13.44
CA TRP A 191 0.88 -1.32 -12.12
C TRP A 191 1.45 -2.72 -12.01
N SER A 192 0.86 -3.69 -12.70
CA SER A 192 1.27 -5.09 -12.65
C SER A 192 2.30 -5.48 -13.71
N THR A 193 2.53 -4.72 -14.77
CA THR A 193 3.50 -5.10 -15.82
C THR A 193 4.31 -3.90 -16.30
N ALA A 194 3.66 -2.87 -16.86
CA ALA A 194 4.35 -1.81 -17.60
C ALA A 194 5.38 -1.03 -16.74
N TYR A 195 5.05 -0.72 -15.48
CA TYR A 195 5.99 -0.01 -14.58
C TYR A 195 7.18 -0.86 -14.12
N ARG A 196 7.18 -2.16 -14.41
CA ARG A 196 8.27 -3.08 -14.07
C ARG A 196 9.21 -3.33 -15.26
N GLU A 197 8.87 -2.84 -16.45
CA GLU A 197 9.77 -2.88 -17.61
C GLU A 197 10.93 -1.88 -17.41
N LYS A 198 12.13 -2.42 -17.17
CA LYS A 198 13.34 -1.61 -17.11
C LYS A 198 13.78 -1.28 -18.53
N TYR A 199 13.61 -0.02 -18.93
CA TYR A 199 14.19 0.48 -20.17
C TYR A 199 15.71 0.62 -19.97
N HIS A 200 16.46 -0.26 -20.64
CA HIS A 200 17.91 -0.09 -20.80
C HIS A 200 18.13 1.05 -21.78
N TRP A 201 18.31 2.27 -21.26
CA TRP A 201 18.82 3.37 -22.07
C TRP A 201 20.28 3.05 -22.45
N LYS A 202 20.58 3.14 -23.75
CA LYS A 202 21.93 2.99 -24.31
C LYS A 202 22.60 4.35 -24.39
#